data_AF-A0A3Q9QTV1-F1
#
_entry.id   AF-A0A3Q9QTV1-F1
#
_cell.length_a   1.000
_cell.length_b   1.000
_cell.length_c   1.000
_cell.angle_alpha   90.00
_cell.angle_beta   90.00
_cell.angle_gamma   90.00
#
_symmetry.space_group_name_H-M   'P 1'
#
loop_
_entity.id
_entity.type
_entity.pdbx_description
1 polymer ?
#
loop_
_entity_poly.entity_id
_entity_poly.type
_entity_poly.pdbx_seq_one_letter_code
_entity_poly.pdbx_strand_id
1 'polypeptide(L)' 'MVIFNKIALFFVILYSAFIIINTYLGETERVQSNVIYFLMNGFAYIVSALEVEKEKHLIEA' A
#
# COMPACT_ATOMS: atom_id res chain seq x y z
N MET A 1 -13.51 -7.29 5.97
CA MET A 1 -13.03 -8.04 4.77
C MET A 1 -13.17 -7.21 3.49
N VAL A 2 -14.35 -6.69 3.16
CA VAL A 2 -14.56 -5.93 1.90
C VAL A 2 -13.71 -4.65 1.80
N ILE A 3 -13.58 -3.88 2.90
CA ILE A 3 -12.78 -2.64 2.93
C ILE A 3 -11.29 -2.94 2.73
N PHE A 4 -10.74 -3.91 3.47
CA PHE A 4 -9.35 -4.36 3.31
C PHE A 4 -9.04 -4.82 1.89
N ASN A 5 -9.94 -5.59 1.25
CA ASN A 5 -9.76 -6.00 -0.14
C ASN A 5 -9.74 -4.81 -1.10
N LYS A 6 -10.59 -3.80 -0.89
CA LYS A 6 -10.58 -2.58 -1.72
C LYS A 6 -9.28 -1.80 -1.57
N ILE A 7 -8.75 -1.70 -0.35
CA ILE A 7 -7.47 -1.02 -0.07
C ILE A 7 -6.32 -1.79 -0.70
N ALA A 8 -6.26 -3.11 -0.52
CA ALA A 8 -5.25 -3.95 -1.16
C ALA A 8 -5.27 -3.82 -2.69
N LEU A 9 -6.46 -3.85 -3.30
CA LEU A 9 -6.61 -3.67 -4.74
C LEU A 9 -6.11 -2.30 -5.21
N PHE A 10 -6.41 -1.24 -4.47
CA PHE A 10 -5.90 0.11 -4.79
C PHE A 10 -4.37 0.15 -4.80
N PHE A 11 -3.72 -0.41 -3.77
CA PHE A 11 -2.26 -0.45 -3.69
C PHE A 11 -1.64 -1.29 -4.80
N VAL A 12 -2.26 -2.41 -5.19
CA VAL A 12 -1.79 -3.22 -6.32
C VAL A 12 -1.81 -2.42 -7.62
N ILE A 13 -2.93 -1.74 -7.92
CA ILE A 13 -3.06 -0.93 -9.14
C ILE A 13 -2.05 0.23 -9.13
N LEU A 14 -1.93 0.93 -8.01
CA LEU A 14 -0.99 2.03 -7.84
C LEU A 14 0.45 1.59 -8.08
N TYR A 15 0.83 0.46 -7.48
CA TYR A 15 2.16 -0.13 -7.62
C TYR A 15 2.47 -0.53 -9.07
N SER A 16 1.51 -1.16 -9.75
CA SER A 16 1.64 -1.49 -11.17
C SER A 16 1.83 -0.25 -12.03
N ALA A 17 1.07 0.82 -11.79
CA ALA A 17 1.23 2.08 -12.53
C ALA A 17 2.63 2.68 -12.34
N PHE A 18 3.13 2.72 -11.10
CA PHE A 18 4.47 3.22 -10.82
C PHE A 18 5.57 2.37 -11.47
N ILE A 19 5.48 1.05 -11.43
CA ILE A 19 6.45 0.17 -12.10
C ILE A 19 6.46 0.47 -13.60
N ILE A 20 5.30 0.48 -14.24
CA ILE A 20 5.18 0.71 -15.68
C ILE A 20 5.80 2.07 -16.05
N ILE A 21 5.43 3.13 -15.34
CA ILE A 21 5.95 4.48 -15.60
C ILE A 21 7.48 4.53 -15.43
N ASN A 22 8.02 3.97 -14.35
CA ASN A 22 9.47 3.96 -14.11
C ASN A 22 10.22 3.14 -15.17
N THR A 23 9.66 2.01 -15.62
CA THR A 23 10.23 1.22 -16.71
C THR A 23 10.31 2.01 -18.01
N TYR A 24 9.29 2.81 -18.34
CA TYR A 24 9.29 3.63 -19.55
C TYR A 24 10.16 4.90 -19.45
N LEU A 25 10.31 5.46 -18.25
CA LEU A 25 11.14 6.65 -18.02
C LEU A 25 12.64 6.34 -17.89
N GLY A 26 13.02 5.06 -17.87
CA GLY A 26 14.42 4.63 -17.69
C GLY A 26 15.01 5.06 -16.35
N GLU A 27 14.16 5.18 -15.32
CA GLU A 27 14.60 5.56 -13.98
C GLU A 27 15.57 4.53 -13.39
N THR A 28 16.47 5.02 -12.55
CA THR A 28 17.47 4.19 -11.90
C THR A 28 16.83 3.23 -10.90
N GLU A 29 17.38 2.00 -10.79
CA GLU A 29 16.90 0.97 -9.85
C GLU A 29 16.74 1.49 -8.41
N ARG A 30 17.53 2.50 -8.02
CA ARG A 30 17.49 3.11 -6.69
C ARG A 30 16.22 3.94 -6.46
N VAL A 31 15.80 4.75 -7.42
CA VAL A 31 14.57 5.56 -7.29
C VAL A 31 13.35 4.65 -7.31
N GLN A 32 13.32 3.67 -8.22
CA GLN A 32 12.28 2.67 -8.26
C GLN A 32 12.17 1.92 -6.92
N SER A 33 13.30 1.47 -6.37
CA SER A 33 13.33 0.78 -5.06
C SER A 33 12.82 1.67 -3.93
N ASN A 34 13.22 2.95 -3.89
CA ASN A 34 12.75 3.89 -2.86
C ASN A 34 11.24 4.11 -2.90
N VAL A 35 10.65 4.23 -4.10
CA VAL A 35 9.20 4.36 -4.29
C VAL A 35 8.49 3.09 -3.82
N ILE A 36 9.04 1.92 -4.15
CA ILE A 36 8.51 0.62 -3.71
C ILE A 36 8.52 0.52 -2.18
N TYR A 37 9.64 0.85 -1.53
CA TYR A 37 9.74 0.83 -0.08
C TYR A 37 8.75 1.79 0.57
N PHE A 38 8.61 3.01 0.04
CA PHE A 38 7.64 3.97 0.55
C PHE A 38 6.20 3.44 0.47
N LEU A 39 5.81 2.89 -0.69
CA LEU A 39 4.47 2.34 -0.89
C LEU A 39 4.18 1.13 0.00
N MET A 40 5.16 0.21 0.17
CA MET A 40 5.01 -0.95 1.04
C MET A 40 4.86 -0.56 2.52
N ASN A 41 5.68 0.39 3.00
CA ASN A 41 5.57 0.87 4.37
C ASN A 41 4.23 1.60 4.59
N GLY A 42 3.78 2.41 3.63
CA GLY A 42 2.48 3.06 3.67
C GLY A 42 1.32 2.06 3.73
N PHE A 43 1.37 1.00 2.91
CA PHE A 43 0.38 -0.07 2.93
C PHE A 43 0.33 -0.78 4.29
N ALA A 44 1.49 -1.19 4.81
CA ALA A 44 1.58 -1.87 6.10
C ALA A 44 1.03 -1.00 7.24
N TYR A 45 1.34 0.30 7.23
CA TYR A 45 0.82 1.24 8.23
C TYR A 45 -0.71 1.33 8.18
N ILE A 46 -1.29 1.54 6.99
CA ILE A 46 -2.75 1.69 6.84
C ILE A 46 -3.49 0.41 7.25
N VAL A 47 -2.99 -0.76 6.84
CA VAL A 47 -3.60 -2.05 7.21
C VAL A 47 -3.53 -2.25 8.72
N SER A 48 -2.38 -2.01 9.34
CA SER A 48 -2.19 -2.14 10.79
C SER A 48 -3.11 -1.19 11.55
N ALA A 49 -3.23 0.07 11.12
CA ALA A 49 -4.10 1.06 11.75
C ALA A 49 -5.58 0.63 11.70
N LEU A 50 -6.03 0.12 10.55
CA LEU A 50 -7.40 -0.37 10.38
C LEU A 50 -7.69 -1.63 11.20
N GLU A 51 -6.69 -2.51 11.38
CA GLU A 51 -6.84 -3.68 12.25
C GLU A 51 -6.97 -3.26 13.71
N VAL A 52 -6.11 -2.36 14.19
CA VAL A 52 -6.16 -1.81 15.56
C VAL A 52 -7.49 -1.09 15.82
N GLU A 53 -7.97 -0.28 14.87
CA GLU A 53 -9.24 0.44 15.01
C GLU A 53 -10.44 -0.52 15.05
N LYS A 54 -10.40 -1.58 14.24
CA LYS A 54 -11.40 -2.65 14.27
C LYS A 54 -11.38 -3.42 15.59
N GLU A 55 -10.21 -3.73 16.14
CA GLU A 55 -10.08 -4.39 17.44
C GLU A 55 -10.62 -3.52 18.57
N LYS A 56 -10.32 -2.23 18.57
CA LYS A 56 -10.86 -1.28 19.56
C LYS A 56 -12.38 -1.22 19.54
N HIS A 57 -12.98 -1.16 18.34
CA HIS A 57 -14.44 -1.17 18.20
C HIS A 57 -15.10 -2.48 18.66
N LEU A 58 -14.39 -3.61 18.65
CA LEU A 58 -14.89 -4.89 19.17
C LEU A 58 -14.82 -4.99 20.70
N ILE A 59 -13.91 -4.26 21.35
CA ILE A 59 -13.75 -4.26 22.81
C ILE A 59 -14.73 -3.27 23.48
N GLU A 60 -15.13 -2.22 22.75
CA GLU A 60 -16.06 -1.19 23.24
C GLU A 60 -17.55 -1.46 22.93
N ALA A 61 -17.88 -2.54 22.20
CA ALA A 61 -19.24 -2.94 21.81
C ALA A 61 -19.76 -4.10 22.67
#